data_AF-A0A367J8F4-F1
#
_entry.id   AF-A0A367J8F4-F1
#
_cell.length_a   1.000
_cell.length_b   1.000
_cell.length_c   1.000
_cell.angle_alpha   90.00
_cell.angle_beta   90.00
_cell.angle_gamma   90.00
#
_symmetry.space_group_name_H-M   'P 1'
#
loop_
_entity.id
_entity.type
_entity.pdbx_description
1 polymer ?
#
loop_
_entity_poly.entity_id
_entity_poly.type
_entity_poly.pdbx_seq_one_letter_code
_entity_poly.pdbx_strand_id
1 'polypeptide(L)'
;MKAKSKKVKNTDILSAGSKIYAKKRKAKQETVEYVEFDPKKRQEYLTGFHKRKLERKNKAREKYAKLAKEEKLRSRREAREERQRLADKNVQEMAAMLRVGIDEPDQFDDEEEEEKEEEKKDPVVKEFKSETSLTTVTVIEDLGEDSN
;
A
#
# COMPACT_ATOMS: atom_id res chain seq x y z
N MET A 1 -10.10 -22.86 -14.27
CA MET A 1 -9.60 -23.31 -12.95
C MET A 1 -10.63 -22.94 -11.87
N LYS A 2 -11.22 -23.91 -11.16
CA LYS A 2 -12.22 -23.65 -10.11
C LYS A 2 -11.52 -23.33 -8.79
N ALA A 3 -11.74 -22.16 -8.21
CA ALA A 3 -11.20 -21.80 -6.90
C ALA A 3 -11.77 -22.75 -5.82
N LYS A 4 -10.90 -23.39 -5.04
CA LYS A 4 -11.30 -24.23 -3.89
C LYS A 4 -11.99 -23.33 -2.85
N SER A 5 -13.21 -23.67 -2.44
CA SER A 5 -13.94 -22.90 -1.43
C SER A 5 -13.20 -22.99 -0.08
N LYS A 6 -13.03 -21.83 0.56
CA LYS A 6 -12.37 -21.73 1.86
C LYS A 6 -13.27 -22.42 2.91
N LYS A 7 -12.81 -23.50 3.54
CA LYS A 7 -13.55 -24.17 4.61
C LYS A 7 -13.84 -23.15 5.73
N VAL A 8 -15.12 -22.90 6.00
CA VAL A 8 -15.54 -22.01 7.08
C VAL A 8 -15.13 -22.67 8.40
N LYS A 9 -14.45 -21.92 9.27
CA LYS A 9 -14.04 -22.42 10.58
C LYS A 9 -15.28 -22.64 11.44
N ASN A 10 -15.31 -23.73 12.21
CA ASN A 10 -16.43 -24.04 13.10
C ASN A 10 -16.71 -22.90 14.10
N THR A 11 -15.68 -22.22 14.59
CA THR A 11 -15.82 -21.04 15.47
C THR A 11 -16.58 -19.89 14.81
N ASP A 12 -16.42 -19.69 13.50
CA ASP A 12 -17.14 -18.66 12.75
C ASP A 12 -18.60 -19.05 12.53
N ILE A 13 -18.90 -20.32 12.29
CA ILE A 13 -20.28 -20.83 12.18
C ILE A 13 -21.02 -20.65 13.50
N LEU A 14 -20.40 -21.04 14.61
CA LEU A 14 -21.00 -20.96 15.94
C LEU A 14 -21.10 -19.51 16.47
N SER A 15 -20.21 -18.60 16.04
CA SER A 15 -20.25 -17.18 16.43
C SER A 15 -21.01 -16.27 15.45
N ALA A 16 -21.40 -16.76 14.27
CA ALA A 16 -22.10 -15.96 13.27
C ALA A 16 -23.40 -15.37 13.82
N GLY A 17 -24.19 -16.18 14.55
CA GLY A 17 -25.43 -15.75 15.17
C GLY A 17 -25.24 -14.59 16.15
N SER A 18 -24.30 -14.73 17.10
CA SER A 18 -24.04 -13.69 18.10
C SER A 18 -23.53 -12.39 17.48
N LYS A 19 -22.68 -12.47 16.44
CA LYS A 19 -22.23 -11.31 15.64
C LYS A 19 -23.40 -10.60 14.96
N ILE A 20 -24.36 -11.35 14.40
CA ILE A 20 -25.56 -10.78 13.77
C ILE A 20 -26.44 -10.10 14.82
N TYR A 21 -26.69 -10.74 15.97
CA TYR A 21 -27.48 -10.14 17.05
C TYR A 21 -26.81 -8.89 17.64
N ALA A 22 -25.49 -8.88 17.76
CA ALA A 22 -24.74 -7.70 18.18
C ALA A 22 -24.91 -6.54 17.17
N LYS A 23 -24.81 -6.82 15.86
CA LYS A 23 -25.08 -5.82 14.81
C LYS A 23 -26.51 -5.28 14.88
N LYS A 24 -27.50 -6.17 15.05
CA LYS A 24 -28.91 -5.77 15.17
C LYS A 24 -29.15 -4.89 16.40
N ARG A 25 -28.53 -5.20 17.55
CA ARG A 25 -28.62 -4.37 18.75
C ARG A 25 -27.99 -3.00 18.56
N LYS A 26 -26.80 -2.92 17.94
CA LYS A 26 -26.18 -1.63 17.60
C LYS A 26 -27.03 -0.80 16.65
N ALA A 27 -27.58 -1.42 15.60
CA ALA A 27 -28.48 -0.73 14.69
C ALA A 27 -29.71 -0.16 15.41
N LYS A 28 -30.30 -0.89 16.37
CA LYS A 28 -31.40 -0.40 17.21
C LYS A 28 -31.01 0.71 18.18
N GLN A 29 -29.73 0.81 18.57
CA GLN A 29 -29.24 1.91 19.40
C GLN A 29 -28.94 3.16 18.57
N GLU A 30 -28.45 2.98 17.34
CA GLU A 30 -28.18 4.07 16.40
C GLU A 30 -29.45 4.63 15.75
N THR A 31 -30.55 3.88 15.76
CA THR A 31 -31.86 4.41 15.33
C THR A 31 -32.31 5.49 16.29
N VAL A 32 -32.46 6.70 15.76
CA VAL A 32 -33.00 7.85 16.50
C VAL A 32 -34.46 7.58 16.88
N GLU A 33 -34.79 7.66 18.18
CA GLU A 33 -36.13 7.35 18.70
C GLU A 33 -37.20 8.35 18.24
N TYR A 34 -36.85 9.63 18.12
CA TYR A 34 -37.75 10.67 17.64
C TYR A 34 -37.03 11.67 16.72
N VAL A 35 -37.72 12.12 15.68
CA VAL A 35 -37.21 13.18 14.79
C VAL A 35 -37.97 14.47 15.11
N GLU A 36 -37.30 15.41 15.76
CA GLU A 36 -37.87 16.73 16.03
C GLU A 36 -37.80 17.62 14.79
N PHE A 37 -38.96 18.14 14.35
CA PHE A 37 -39.03 19.03 13.21
C PHE A 37 -38.96 20.50 13.64
N ASP A 38 -37.77 21.08 13.51
CA ASP A 38 -37.55 22.50 13.80
C ASP A 38 -37.85 23.36 12.54
N PRO A 39 -38.90 24.21 12.57
CA PRO A 39 -39.26 25.06 11.44
C PRO A 39 -38.17 26.07 11.09
N LYS A 40 -37.34 26.52 12.05
CA LYS A 40 -36.25 27.48 11.80
C LYS A 40 -35.14 26.82 10.98
N LYS A 41 -34.69 25.63 11.39
CA LYS A 41 -33.72 24.83 10.61
C LYS A 41 -34.26 24.49 9.23
N ARG A 42 -35.56 24.24 9.11
CA ARG A 42 -36.20 24.01 7.81
C ARG A 42 -36.11 25.25 6.92
N GLN A 43 -36.39 26.43 7.45
CA GLN A 43 -36.29 27.69 6.70
C GLN A 43 -34.85 27.98 6.24
N GLU A 44 -33.87 27.75 7.11
CA GLU A 44 -32.45 27.83 6.76
C GLU A 44 -32.06 26.79 5.70
N TYR A 45 -32.57 25.57 5.83
CA TYR A 45 -32.38 24.52 4.84
C TYR A 45 -33.07 24.86 3.51
N LEU A 46 -34.21 25.55 3.48
CA LEU A 46 -34.82 25.92 2.21
C LEU A 46 -34.10 27.09 1.56
N THR A 47 -33.70 28.12 2.30
CA THR A 47 -33.08 29.32 1.73
C THR A 47 -31.57 29.16 1.48
N GLY A 48 -30.87 28.34 2.26
CA GLY A 48 -29.41 28.19 2.25
C GLY A 48 -28.82 27.29 1.16
N PHE A 49 -29.32 27.32 -0.08
CA PHE A 49 -28.87 26.39 -1.15
C PHE A 49 -27.36 26.45 -1.41
N HIS A 50 -26.79 27.65 -1.39
CA HIS A 50 -25.36 27.85 -1.58
C HIS A 50 -24.55 27.21 -0.45
N LYS A 51 -24.95 27.42 0.81
CA LYS A 51 -24.34 26.78 1.99
C LYS A 51 -24.33 25.26 1.84
N ARG A 52 -25.47 24.65 1.49
CA ARG A 52 -25.56 23.20 1.27
C ARG A 52 -24.69 22.71 0.10
N LYS A 53 -24.62 23.48 -0.99
CA LYS A 53 -23.77 23.13 -2.13
C LYS A 53 -22.29 23.13 -1.73
N LEU A 54 -21.85 24.12 -0.95
CA LEU A 54 -20.50 24.17 -0.40
C LEU A 54 -20.24 23.03 0.60
N GLU A 55 -21.15 22.79 1.53
CA GLU A 55 -21.06 21.69 2.49
C GLU A 55 -20.94 20.33 1.79
N ARG A 56 -21.73 20.08 0.74
CA ARG A 56 -21.60 18.84 -0.06
C ARG A 56 -20.23 18.71 -0.69
N LYS A 57 -19.70 19.79 -1.29
CA LYS A 57 -18.35 19.80 -1.87
C LYS A 57 -17.29 19.54 -0.80
N ASN A 58 -17.40 20.17 0.37
CA ASN A 58 -16.47 20.00 1.47
C ASN A 58 -16.53 18.59 2.05
N LYS A 59 -17.73 18.04 2.30
CA LYS A 59 -17.91 16.65 2.73
C LYS A 59 -17.30 15.64 1.74
N ALA A 60 -17.45 15.88 0.45
CA ALA A 60 -16.81 15.04 -0.58
C ALA A 60 -15.28 15.11 -0.46
N ARG A 61 -14.70 16.33 -0.39
CA ARG A 61 -13.26 16.54 -0.20
C ARG A 61 -12.74 15.86 1.08
N GLU A 62 -13.44 16.03 2.19
CA GLU A 62 -13.10 15.39 3.46
C GLU A 62 -13.14 13.86 3.38
N LYS A 63 -14.15 13.28 2.71
CA LYS A 63 -14.25 11.84 2.48
C LYS A 63 -13.05 11.33 1.68
N TYR A 64 -12.71 11.99 0.57
CA TYR A 64 -11.54 11.62 -0.23
C TYR A 64 -10.24 11.79 0.56
N ALA A 65 -10.09 12.85 1.34
CA ALA A 65 -8.92 13.06 2.20
C ALA A 65 -8.78 11.96 3.28
N LYS A 66 -9.89 11.49 3.86
CA LYS A 66 -9.89 10.37 4.80
C LYS A 66 -9.46 9.07 4.13
N LEU A 67 -10.03 8.76 2.96
CA LEU A 67 -9.66 7.58 2.19
C LEU A 67 -8.18 7.58 1.79
N ALA A 68 -7.66 8.71 1.31
CA ALA A 68 -6.24 8.84 0.95
C ALA A 68 -5.31 8.66 2.16
N LYS A 69 -5.70 9.17 3.34
CA LYS A 69 -4.95 8.93 4.59
C LYS A 69 -4.95 7.46 4.99
N GLU A 70 -6.10 6.80 4.90
CA GLU A 70 -6.22 5.36 5.19
C GLU A 70 -5.39 4.52 4.23
N GLU A 71 -5.41 4.84 2.94
CA GLU A 71 -4.59 4.18 1.91
C GLU A 71 -3.10 4.37 2.17
N LYS A 72 -2.66 5.60 2.45
CA LYS A 72 -1.26 5.88 2.82
C LYS A 72 -0.83 5.12 4.08
N LEU A 73 -1.73 4.95 5.04
CA LEU A 73 -1.44 4.20 6.25
C LEU A 73 -1.34 2.69 5.96
N ARG A 74 -2.18 2.16 5.07
CA ARG A 74 -2.13 0.78 4.60
C ARG A 74 -0.85 0.50 3.83
N SER A 75 -0.50 1.32 2.85
CA SER A 75 0.74 1.14 2.08
C SER A 75 1.98 1.23 2.95
N ARG A 76 2.01 2.12 3.95
CA ARG A 76 3.10 2.17 4.94
C ARG A 76 3.17 0.91 5.80
N ARG A 77 2.03 0.31 6.14
CA ARG A 77 1.99 -0.94 6.89
C ARG A 77 2.52 -2.10 6.03
N GLU A 78 2.03 -2.21 4.80
CA GLU A 78 2.46 -3.21 3.82
C GLU A 78 3.97 -3.12 3.57
N ALA A 79 4.51 -1.92 3.30
CA ALA A 79 5.96 -1.74 3.12
C ALA A 79 6.80 -2.11 4.34
N ARG A 80 6.26 -1.94 5.56
CA ARG A 80 6.94 -2.39 6.79
C ARG A 80 6.90 -3.91 6.94
N GLU A 81 5.76 -4.52 6.66
CA GLU A 81 5.59 -5.98 6.68
C GLU A 81 6.48 -6.65 5.63
N GLU A 82 6.61 -6.05 4.43
CA GLU A 82 7.51 -6.53 3.38
C GLU A 82 8.98 -6.44 3.80
N ARG A 83 9.42 -5.32 4.38
CA ARG A 83 10.79 -5.17 4.91
C ARG A 83 11.09 -6.17 6.02
N GLN A 84 10.14 -6.39 6.92
CA GLN A 84 10.28 -7.39 7.99
C GLN A 84 10.41 -8.79 7.40
N ARG A 85 9.54 -9.16 6.45
CA ARG A 85 9.64 -10.47 5.77
C ARG A 85 10.95 -10.66 5.03
N LEU A 86 11.46 -9.62 4.37
CA LEU A 86 12.75 -9.70 3.69
C LEU A 86 13.90 -9.87 4.69
N ALA A 87 13.88 -9.11 5.79
CA ALA A 87 14.86 -9.26 6.86
C ALA A 87 14.83 -10.67 7.47
N ASP A 88 13.63 -11.20 7.76
CA ASP A 88 13.47 -12.56 8.30
C ASP A 88 14.00 -13.62 7.33
N LYS A 89 13.76 -13.47 6.02
CA LYS A 89 14.32 -14.35 4.99
C LYS A 89 15.84 -14.28 4.93
N ASN A 90 16.41 -13.07 4.89
CA ASN A 90 17.86 -12.89 4.86
C ASN A 90 18.53 -13.48 6.10
N VAL A 91 17.92 -13.34 7.29
CA VAL A 91 18.42 -13.96 8.52
C VAL A 91 18.35 -15.50 8.44
N GLN A 92 17.27 -16.06 7.88
CA GLN A 92 17.15 -17.50 7.67
C GLN A 92 18.18 -18.02 6.66
N GLU A 93 18.40 -17.30 5.56
CA GLU A 93 19.40 -17.64 4.55
C GLU A 93 20.82 -17.57 5.11
N MET A 94 21.16 -16.50 5.84
CA MET A 94 22.45 -16.37 6.54
C MET A 94 22.65 -17.47 7.58
N ALA A 95 21.62 -17.80 8.37
CA ALA A 95 21.69 -18.88 9.35
C ALA A 95 21.86 -20.26 8.67
N ALA A 96 21.24 -20.47 7.51
CA ALA A 96 21.42 -21.69 6.72
C ALA A 96 22.84 -21.79 6.15
N MET A 97 23.39 -20.69 5.60
CA MET A 97 24.76 -20.64 5.08
C MET A 97 25.79 -20.90 6.19
N LEU A 98 25.63 -20.25 7.35
CA LEU A 98 26.51 -20.47 8.50
C LEU A 98 26.42 -21.90 9.05
N ARG A 99 25.24 -22.52 8.99
CA ARG A 99 25.07 -23.93 9.38
C ARG A 99 25.77 -24.88 8.41
N VAL A 100 25.75 -24.60 7.11
CA VAL A 100 26.47 -25.40 6.10
C VAL A 100 27.98 -25.25 6.26
N GLY A 101 28.49 -24.04 6.53
CA GLY A 101 29.92 -23.79 6.74
C GLY A 101 30.51 -24.31 8.06
N ILE A 102 29.70 -24.79 9.00
CA ILE A 102 30.18 -25.43 10.25
C ILE A 102 30.38 -26.95 10.07
N ASP A 103 29.69 -27.58 9.11
CA ASP A 103 29.81 -29.03 8.83
C ASP A 103 30.93 -29.35 7.80
N GLU A 104 31.61 -28.34 7.24
CA GLU A 104 32.68 -28.50 6.26
C GLU A 104 34.04 -28.09 6.88
N PRO A 105 35.01 -29.02 7.04
CA PRO A 105 36.31 -28.69 7.61
C PRO A 105 37.17 -27.93 6.58
N ASP A 106 37.34 -26.63 6.83
CA ASP A 106 38.50 -25.79 6.52
C ASP A 106 39.31 -26.21 5.27
N GLN A 107 38.82 -25.82 4.08
CA GLN A 107 39.67 -25.58 2.91
C GLN A 107 39.64 -24.09 2.62
N PHE A 108 40.51 -23.34 3.29
CA PHE A 108 41.00 -22.07 2.75
C PHE A 108 41.77 -22.38 1.47
N ASP A 109 41.07 -22.32 0.33
CA ASP A 109 41.71 -22.14 -0.96
C ASP A 109 41.71 -20.64 -1.26
N ASP A 110 42.89 -20.05 -1.21
CA ASP A 110 43.18 -18.66 -1.54
C ASP A 110 43.16 -18.54 -3.07
N GLU A 111 41.99 -18.72 -3.69
CA GLU A 111 41.79 -18.44 -5.10
C GLU A 111 41.48 -16.95 -5.24
N GLU A 112 42.51 -16.18 -5.64
CA GLU A 112 42.37 -14.82 -6.16
C GLU A 112 41.38 -14.84 -7.34
N GLU A 113 40.11 -14.54 -7.08
CA GLU A 113 39.14 -14.18 -8.11
C GLU A 113 39.54 -12.83 -8.70
N GLU A 114 40.09 -12.84 -9.91
CA GLU A 114 40.20 -11.65 -10.75
C GLU A 114 38.81 -11.03 -10.95
N GLU A 115 38.53 -9.96 -10.20
CA GLU A 115 37.41 -9.07 -10.44
C GLU A 115 37.50 -8.52 -11.87
N LYS A 116 36.70 -9.09 -12.78
CA LYS A 116 36.36 -8.39 -14.03
C LYS A 116 35.44 -7.24 -13.66
N GLU A 117 36.03 -6.06 -13.50
CA GLU A 117 35.31 -4.79 -13.50
C GLU A 117 34.52 -4.66 -14.81
N GLU A 118 33.22 -4.99 -14.77
CA GLU A 118 32.28 -4.46 -15.74
C GLU A 118 32.12 -2.96 -15.46
N GLU A 119 32.87 -2.14 -16.21
CA GLU A 119 32.71 -0.69 -16.25
C GLU A 119 31.25 -0.34 -16.63
N LYS A 120 30.40 -0.14 -15.63
CA LYS A 120 29.09 0.50 -15.83
C LYS A 120 29.34 1.96 -16.17
N LYS A 121 29.29 2.29 -17.46
CA LYS A 121 29.40 3.68 -17.93
C LYS A 121 28.24 4.49 -17.34
N ASP A 122 28.57 5.54 -16.60
CA ASP A 122 27.56 6.44 -16.05
C ASP A 122 26.71 7.06 -17.18
N PRO A 123 25.38 7.19 -16.99
CA PRO A 123 24.50 7.72 -18.01
C PRO A 123 24.83 9.19 -18.32
N VAL A 124 25.11 9.48 -19.60
CA VAL A 124 25.43 10.83 -20.06
C VAL A 124 24.17 11.69 -20.04
N VAL A 125 24.13 12.69 -19.15
CA VAL A 125 23.02 13.66 -19.05
C VAL A 125 23.32 14.86 -19.94
N LYS A 126 22.46 15.14 -20.93
CA LYS A 126 22.54 16.35 -21.77
C LYS A 126 21.38 17.29 -21.47
N GLU A 127 21.69 18.55 -21.19
CA GLU A 127 20.70 19.61 -20.98
C GLU A 127 20.47 20.39 -22.29
N PHE A 128 19.21 20.49 -22.71
CA PHE A 128 18.80 21.31 -23.84
C PHE A 128 17.95 22.48 -23.33
N LYS A 129 18.35 23.70 -23.69
CA LYS A 129 17.67 24.93 -23.29
C LYS A 129 17.02 25.56 -24.51
N SER A 130 15.70 25.69 -24.47
CA SER A 130 14.94 26.53 -25.39
C SER A 130 14.49 27.79 -24.66
N GLU A 131 14.03 28.81 -25.39
CA GLU A 131 13.58 30.09 -24.80
C GLU A 131 12.42 29.92 -23.79
N THR A 132 11.69 28.82 -23.85
CA THR A 132 10.50 28.56 -23.01
C THR A 132 10.58 27.30 -22.16
N SER A 133 11.53 26.39 -22.41
CA SER A 133 11.63 25.14 -21.65
C SER A 133 13.06 24.60 -21.55
N LEU A 134 13.34 23.99 -20.39
CA LEU A 134 14.58 23.26 -20.08
C LEU A 134 14.26 21.77 -20.10
N THR A 135 14.86 21.03 -21.02
CA THR A 135 14.68 19.58 -21.18
C THR A 135 15.99 18.85 -20.92
N THR A 136 15.96 17.88 -20.01
CA THR A 136 17.12 17.02 -19.68
C THR A 136 16.90 15.63 -20.24
N VAL A 137 17.82 15.14 -21.06
CA VAL A 137 17.75 13.81 -21.69
C VAL A 137 18.91 12.95 -21.19
N THR A 138 18.59 11.77 -20.65
CA THR A 138 19.54 10.74 -20.22
C THR A 138 19.61 9.63 -21.27
N VAL A 139 20.79 9.43 -21.86
CA VAL A 139 21.04 8.33 -22.82
C VAL A 139 21.67 7.16 -22.06
N ILE A 140 21.08 5.97 -22.20
CA ILE A 140 21.58 4.71 -21.62
C ILE A 140 21.91 3.80 -22.79
N GLU A 141 23.20 3.49 -22.99
CA GLU A 141 23.71 2.75 -24.16
C GLU A 141 23.36 1.25 -24.11
N ASP A 142 23.04 0.70 -22.93
CA ASP A 142 22.82 -0.75 -22.72
C ASP A 142 21.34 -1.19 -22.81
N LEU A 143 20.42 -0.32 -23.23
CA LEU A 143 19.01 -0.71 -23.44
C LEU A 143 18.88 -1.39 -24.81
N GLY A 144 19.17 -2.69 -24.83
CA GLY A 144 19.33 -3.53 -26.03
C GLY A 144 18.26 -3.37 -27.12
N GLU A 145 18.75 -3.39 -28.36
CA GLU A 145 17.96 -3.65 -29.56
C GLU A 145 17.47 -5.11 -29.53
N ASP A 146 16.25 -5.34 -29.05
CA ASP A 146 15.53 -6.59 -29.32
C ASP A 146 15.19 -6.60 -30.83
N SER A 147 16.07 -7.21 -31.63
CA SER A 147 15.89 -7.43 -33.06
C SER A 147 14.70 -8.38 -33.33
N ASN A 148 13.83 -7.97 -34.26
CA ASN A 148 12.63 -8.65 -34.78
C ASN A 148 12.76 -10.17 -35.03
#